data_AF-A0A920MZW5-F1
#
_entry.id   AF-A0A920MZW5-F1
#
_cell.length_a   1.000
_cell.length_b   1.000
_cell.length_c   1.000
_cell.angle_alpha   90.00
_cell.angle_beta   90.00
_cell.angle_gamma   90.00
#
_symmetry.space_group_name_H-M   'P 1'
#
loop_
_entity.id
_entity.type
_entity.pdbx_description
1 polymer ?
#
loop_
_entity_poly.entity_id
_entity_poly.type
_entity_poly.pdbx_seq_one_letter_code
_entity_poly.pdbx_strand_id
1 'polypeptide(L)'
;MDAPRCCEAVTEDRQLERALSWMGRHFSVGSNPGGRSWLLYYLYGMERAGRLSGRRFFGNHDWYREGALFLTNGQNQREGSWRSAGIESDEVIATSFALLFLSKGLSPVLVNKLQFGNDADWNHHRDDARNLVEHITGLPKWPKLMTWQVVDINRLQGTTGVRDLLQGSVQMMSGR
;
A
#
# COMPACT_ATOMS: atom_id res chain seq x y z
N MET A 1 -8.97 0.26 29.64
CA MET A 1 -8.98 -0.48 28.37
C MET A 1 -10.39 -0.32 27.82
N ASP A 2 -10.56 0.43 26.74
CA ASP A 2 -11.86 0.54 26.06
C ASP A 2 -12.16 -0.77 25.35
N ALA A 3 -13.34 -1.33 25.59
CA ALA A 3 -13.81 -2.49 24.84
C ALA A 3 -14.05 -2.09 23.37
N PRO A 4 -13.68 -2.92 22.39
CA PRO A 4 -13.97 -2.63 21.00
C PRO A 4 -15.49 -2.52 20.80
N ARG A 5 -15.91 -1.43 20.14
CA ARG A 5 -17.31 -1.21 19.76
C ARG A 5 -17.67 -2.18 18.62
N CYS A 6 -18.13 -3.36 18.99
CA CYS A 6 -18.64 -4.35 18.04
C CYS A 6 -20.09 -4.02 17.65
N CYS A 7 -20.43 -4.25 16.38
CA CYS A 7 -21.81 -4.19 15.86
C CYS A 7 -22.46 -2.79 15.76
N GLU A 8 -21.70 -1.70 15.87
CA GLU A 8 -22.18 -0.38 15.46
C GLU A 8 -22.18 -0.24 13.93
N ALA A 9 -23.11 0.55 13.38
CA ALA A 9 -23.13 0.83 11.95
C ALA A 9 -21.79 1.46 11.54
N VAL A 10 -21.12 0.86 10.55
CA VAL A 10 -19.86 1.40 10.04
C VAL A 10 -20.12 2.77 9.44
N THR A 11 -19.58 3.81 10.07
CA THR A 11 -19.48 5.11 9.41
C THR A 11 -18.35 5.02 8.40
N GLU A 12 -18.74 4.95 7.13
CA GLU A 12 -17.81 5.08 6.00
C GLU A 12 -17.04 6.40 6.15
N ASP A 13 -15.71 6.31 6.12
CA ASP A 13 -14.85 7.48 6.23
C ASP A 13 -14.80 8.18 4.87
N ARG A 14 -15.79 9.05 4.63
CA ARG A 14 -15.96 9.77 3.36
C ARG A 14 -14.74 10.61 3.01
N GLN A 15 -14.00 11.09 4.01
CA GLN A 15 -12.80 11.89 3.85
C GLN A 15 -11.66 11.03 3.33
N LEU A 16 -11.46 9.85 3.94
CA LEU A 16 -10.48 8.87 3.48
C LEU A 16 -10.78 8.41 2.04
N GLU A 17 -12.03 8.05 1.73
CA GLU A 17 -12.40 7.61 0.39
C GLU A 17 -12.23 8.73 -0.65
N ARG A 18 -12.54 9.99 -0.31
CA ARG A 18 -12.24 11.14 -1.17
C ARG A 18 -10.74 11.33 -1.40
N ALA A 19 -9.91 11.15 -0.37
CA ALA A 19 -8.46 11.25 -0.48
C ALA A 19 -7.89 10.14 -1.36
N LEU A 20 -8.30 8.89 -1.16
CA LEU A 20 -7.91 7.75 -2.00
C LEU A 20 -8.34 7.94 -3.46
N SER A 21 -9.55 8.46 -3.67
CA SER A 21 -10.07 8.80 -5.00
C SER A 21 -9.26 9.91 -5.67
N TRP A 22 -8.85 10.94 -4.91
CA TRP A 22 -7.97 11.99 -5.41
C TRP A 22 -6.59 11.43 -5.78
N MET A 23 -6.01 10.58 -4.93
CA MET A 23 -4.73 9.90 -5.21
C MET A 23 -4.79 9.07 -6.47
N GLY A 24 -5.87 8.30 -6.68
CA GLY A 24 -6.05 7.52 -7.91
C GLY A 24 -6.14 8.38 -9.17
N ARG A 25 -6.76 9.57 -9.09
CA ARG A 25 -6.87 10.50 -10.23
C ARG A 25 -5.59 11.25 -10.56
N HIS A 26 -4.79 11.57 -9.55
CA HIS A 26 -3.56 12.36 -9.69
C HIS A 26 -2.30 11.52 -9.55
N PHE A 27 -2.44 10.19 -9.62
CA PHE A 27 -1.34 9.27 -9.46
C PHE A 27 -0.24 9.58 -10.48
N SER A 28 1.00 9.63 -10.01
CA SER A 28 2.18 9.79 -10.84
C SER A 28 3.36 9.18 -10.10
N VAL A 29 4.28 8.56 -10.83
CA VAL A 29 5.59 8.14 -10.29
C VAL A 29 6.74 9.04 -10.75
N GLY A 30 6.52 9.85 -11.79
CA GLY A 30 7.53 10.74 -12.36
C GLY A 30 7.41 12.20 -11.95
N SER A 31 6.37 12.57 -11.20
CA SER A 31 6.15 13.93 -10.71
C SER A 31 5.42 13.92 -9.38
N ASN A 32 5.64 14.96 -8.56
CA ASN A 32 4.87 15.23 -7.37
C ASN A 32 3.63 16.06 -7.75
N PRO A 33 2.40 15.54 -7.64
CA PRO A 33 1.19 16.25 -8.06
C PRO A 33 1.03 17.59 -7.32
N GLY A 34 0.92 18.68 -8.09
CA GLY A 34 0.82 20.04 -7.54
C GLY A 34 2.17 20.66 -7.10
N GLY A 35 3.28 19.94 -7.26
CA GLY A 35 4.64 20.40 -6.91
C GLY A 35 5.63 20.27 -8.07
N ARG A 36 6.76 20.99 -7.98
CA ARG A 36 7.90 20.88 -8.92
C ARG A 36 9.14 20.21 -8.32
N SER A 37 9.07 19.82 -7.05
CA SER A 37 10.14 19.18 -6.27
C SER A 37 9.54 18.16 -5.31
N TRP A 38 10.39 17.51 -4.51
CA TRP A 38 9.97 16.50 -3.51
C TRP A 38 9.37 15.25 -4.14
N LEU A 39 9.91 14.83 -5.30
CA LEU A 39 9.42 13.64 -5.99
C LEU A 39 9.63 12.39 -5.15
N LEU A 40 10.85 12.17 -4.66
CA LEU A 40 11.21 10.95 -3.94
C LEU A 40 10.56 10.91 -2.55
N TYR A 41 10.44 12.06 -1.90
CA TYR A 41 9.65 12.20 -0.68
C TYR A 41 8.16 11.91 -0.93
N TYR A 42 7.59 12.40 -2.02
CA TYR A 42 6.22 12.09 -2.41
C TYR A 42 6.03 10.59 -2.70
N LEU A 43 6.96 9.95 -3.41
CA LEU A 43 6.92 8.49 -3.62
C LEU A 43 6.93 7.76 -2.28
N TYR A 44 7.80 8.15 -1.36
CA TYR A 44 7.82 7.58 -0.01
C TYR A 44 6.49 7.82 0.73
N GLY A 45 5.90 9.01 0.65
CA GLY A 45 4.58 9.29 1.22
C GLY A 45 3.47 8.43 0.60
N MET A 46 3.51 8.20 -0.71
CA MET A 46 2.58 7.32 -1.42
C MET A 46 2.73 5.86 -0.96
N GLU A 47 3.96 5.37 -0.77
CA GLU A 47 4.20 4.03 -0.21
C GLU A 47 3.54 3.88 1.15
N ARG A 48 3.73 4.87 2.03
CA ARG A 48 3.15 4.89 3.38
C ARG A 48 1.62 4.89 3.31
N ALA A 49 1.04 5.69 2.44
CA ALA A 49 -0.40 5.73 2.22
C ALA A 49 -0.93 4.36 1.74
N GLY A 50 -0.23 3.71 0.81
CA GLY A 50 -0.59 2.39 0.29
C GLY A 50 -0.53 1.32 1.37
N ARG A 51 0.55 1.30 2.16
CA ARG A 51 0.71 0.37 3.29
C ARG A 51 -0.34 0.56 4.38
N LEU A 52 -0.55 1.80 4.84
CA LEU A 52 -1.46 2.07 5.96
C LEU A 52 -2.92 1.83 5.59
N SER A 53 -3.29 2.05 4.33
CA SER A 53 -4.64 1.79 3.82
C SER A 53 -4.86 0.34 3.36
N GLY A 54 -3.81 -0.48 3.29
CA GLY A 54 -3.85 -1.83 2.74
C GLY A 54 -4.23 -1.87 1.25
N ARG A 55 -4.19 -0.74 0.53
CA ARG A 55 -4.60 -0.67 -0.88
C ARG A 55 -3.44 -1.10 -1.77
N ARG A 56 -3.65 -2.12 -2.61
CA ARG A 56 -2.70 -2.45 -3.69
C ARG A 56 -2.74 -1.45 -4.84
N PHE A 57 -3.91 -0.86 -5.09
CA PHE A 57 -4.12 0.05 -6.19
C PHE A 57 -4.59 1.43 -5.72
N PHE A 58 -4.07 2.48 -6.36
CA PHE A 58 -4.70 3.80 -6.35
C PHE A 58 -5.39 4.01 -7.70
N GLY A 59 -6.72 3.98 -7.72
CA GLY A 59 -7.47 3.88 -8.97
C GLY A 59 -7.14 2.58 -9.72
N ASN A 60 -6.49 2.73 -10.87
CA ASN A 60 -6.02 1.61 -11.72
C ASN A 60 -4.51 1.38 -11.64
N HIS A 61 -3.81 2.13 -10.79
CA HIS A 61 -2.36 2.09 -10.69
C HIS A 61 -1.88 1.14 -9.60
N ASP A 62 -1.03 0.17 -9.97
CA ASP A 62 -0.32 -0.67 -9.00
C ASP A 62 0.88 0.13 -8.50
N TRP A 63 0.62 0.96 -7.48
CA TRP A 63 1.53 2.01 -7.05
C TRP A 63 2.92 1.49 -6.71
N TYR A 64 3.01 0.29 -6.14
CA TYR A 64 4.29 -0.28 -5.75
C TYR A 64 5.04 -0.79 -6.99
N ARG A 65 4.35 -1.51 -7.87
CA ARG A 65 4.99 -2.03 -9.08
C ARG A 65 5.46 -0.91 -10.00
N GLU A 66 4.62 0.11 -10.20
CA GLU A 66 4.95 1.26 -11.04
C GLU A 66 6.09 2.09 -10.42
N GLY A 67 6.03 2.36 -9.11
CA GLY A 67 7.09 3.12 -8.43
C GLY A 67 8.41 2.36 -8.34
N ALA A 68 8.37 1.05 -8.08
CA ALA A 68 9.57 0.22 -8.04
C ALA A 68 10.24 0.18 -9.41
N LEU A 69 9.47 -0.02 -10.49
CA LEU A 69 9.99 -0.01 -11.85
C LEU A 69 10.61 1.36 -12.20
N PHE A 70 9.95 2.45 -11.84
CA PHE A 70 10.47 3.80 -12.02
C PHE A 70 11.81 3.99 -11.30
N LEU A 71 11.90 3.59 -10.03
CA LEU A 71 13.12 3.74 -9.24
C LEU A 71 14.25 2.84 -9.74
N THR A 72 13.99 1.57 -10.06
CA THR A 72 15.04 0.67 -10.56
C THR A 72 15.57 1.11 -11.91
N ASN A 73 14.71 1.64 -12.80
CA ASN A 73 15.14 2.17 -14.10
C ASN A 73 15.87 3.51 -13.96
N GLY A 74 15.50 4.32 -12.95
CA GLY A 74 16.10 5.62 -12.68
C GLY A 74 17.37 5.57 -11.82
N GLN A 75 17.79 4.40 -11.35
CA GLN A 75 18.97 4.25 -10.53
C GLN A 75 20.25 4.50 -11.34
N ASN A 76 21.18 5.27 -10.77
CA ASN A 76 22.51 5.44 -11.36
C ASN A 76 23.22 4.08 -11.43
N GLN A 77 23.58 3.65 -12.64
CA GLN A 77 24.14 2.31 -12.88
C GLN A 77 25.57 2.13 -12.34
N ARG A 78 26.29 3.22 -12.05
CA ARG A 78 27.66 3.17 -11.51
C ARG A 78 27.67 3.31 -10.00
N GLU A 79 26.90 4.26 -9.48
CA GLU A 79 26.91 4.64 -8.07
C GLU A 79 25.83 3.93 -7.27
N GLY A 80 24.80 3.39 -7.93
CA GLY A 80 23.63 2.80 -7.27
C GLY A 80 22.74 3.83 -6.56
N SER A 81 22.96 5.13 -6.81
CA SER A 81 22.29 6.23 -6.13
C SER A 81 21.14 6.83 -6.94
N TRP A 82 20.35 7.68 -6.29
CA TRP A 82 19.30 8.49 -6.92
C TRP A 82 19.54 9.98 -6.68
N ARG A 83 19.05 10.81 -7.60
CA ARG A 83 18.97 12.27 -7.46
C ARG A 83 17.70 12.79 -8.14
N SER A 84 17.19 13.91 -7.66
CA SER A 84 16.00 14.61 -8.16
C SER A 84 16.22 16.13 -8.04
N ALA A 85 15.19 16.93 -8.34
CA ALA A 85 15.26 18.39 -8.29
C ALA A 85 15.15 18.95 -6.86
N GLY A 86 15.68 20.16 -6.65
CA GLY A 86 15.61 20.85 -5.35
C GLY A 86 16.51 20.19 -4.31
N ILE A 87 16.02 20.04 -3.07
CA ILE A 87 16.79 19.44 -1.96
C ILE A 87 17.18 17.98 -2.26
N GLU A 88 16.39 17.28 -3.07
CA GLU A 88 16.68 15.91 -3.50
C GLU A 88 17.79 15.84 -4.57
N SER A 89 18.48 16.94 -4.89
CA SER A 89 19.75 16.87 -5.61
C SER A 89 20.87 16.31 -4.74
N ASP A 90 20.71 16.40 -3.42
CA ASP A 90 21.55 15.70 -2.46
C ASP A 90 21.30 14.19 -2.56
N GLU A 91 22.37 13.47 -2.86
CA GLU A 91 22.34 12.04 -3.13
C GLU A 91 21.91 11.21 -1.92
N VAL A 92 22.34 11.60 -0.71
CA VAL A 92 22.02 10.86 0.51
C VAL A 92 20.53 10.98 0.80
N ILE A 93 19.97 12.18 0.66
CA ILE A 93 18.53 12.43 0.85
C ILE A 93 17.71 11.64 -0.17
N ALA A 94 18.04 11.77 -1.45
CA ALA A 94 17.32 11.11 -2.54
C ALA A 94 17.39 9.58 -2.42
N THR A 95 18.59 9.04 -2.22
CA THR A 95 18.81 7.60 -2.07
C THR A 95 18.09 7.06 -0.83
N SER A 96 18.07 7.80 0.28
CA SER A 96 17.33 7.40 1.48
C SER A 96 15.83 7.22 1.20
N PHE A 97 15.19 8.17 0.52
CA PHE A 97 13.77 8.05 0.18
C PHE A 97 13.49 6.95 -0.83
N ALA A 98 14.34 6.79 -1.85
CA ALA A 98 14.21 5.70 -2.82
C ALA A 98 14.31 4.32 -2.14
N LEU A 99 15.28 4.14 -1.24
CA LEU A 99 15.43 2.89 -0.50
C LEU A 99 14.28 2.65 0.47
N LEU A 100 13.79 3.69 1.16
CA LEU A 100 12.61 3.57 2.01
C LEU A 100 11.39 3.10 1.22
N PHE A 101 11.17 3.62 0.00
CA PHE A 101 10.12 3.13 -0.90
C PHE A 101 10.32 1.65 -1.28
N LEU A 102 11.52 1.31 -1.76
CA LEU A 102 11.83 -0.04 -2.27
C LEU A 102 11.83 -1.10 -1.16
N SER A 103 12.07 -0.71 0.09
CA SER A 103 12.08 -1.63 1.24
C SER A 103 10.76 -2.39 1.40
N LYS A 104 9.64 -1.84 0.91
CA LYS A 104 8.33 -2.51 0.94
C LYS A 104 8.29 -3.81 0.13
N GLY A 105 9.10 -3.96 -0.92
CA GLY A 105 9.15 -5.18 -1.72
C GLY A 105 9.60 -6.41 -0.95
N LEU A 106 10.23 -6.20 0.21
CA LEU A 106 10.71 -7.25 1.09
C LEU A 106 9.64 -7.74 2.07
N SER A 107 8.48 -7.06 2.17
CA SER A 107 7.40 -7.41 3.08
C SER A 107 6.49 -8.48 2.45
N PRO A 108 6.47 -9.72 2.95
CA PRO A 108 5.53 -10.72 2.48
C PRO A 108 4.10 -10.34 2.87
N VAL A 109 3.15 -10.53 1.96
CA VAL A 109 1.73 -10.39 2.26
C VAL A 109 1.28 -11.65 2.98
N LEU A 110 0.82 -11.50 4.22
CA LEU A 110 0.28 -12.61 5.01
C LEU A 110 -1.21 -12.80 4.71
N VAL A 111 -1.97 -11.70 4.75
CA VAL A 111 -3.43 -11.71 4.63
C VAL A 111 -3.90 -10.88 3.44
N ASN A 112 -4.69 -11.50 2.58
CA ASN A 112 -5.56 -10.81 1.64
C ASN A 112 -6.95 -10.70 2.26
N LYS A 113 -7.36 -9.49 2.65
CA LYS A 113 -8.73 -9.20 3.06
C LYS A 113 -9.59 -9.04 1.81
N LEU A 114 -10.57 -9.90 1.62
CA LEU A 114 -11.40 -9.90 0.42
C LEU A 114 -12.49 -8.83 0.55
N GLN A 115 -12.51 -7.91 -0.42
CA GLN A 115 -13.63 -7.01 -0.64
C GLN A 115 -14.62 -7.70 -1.57
N PHE A 116 -15.86 -7.86 -1.10
CA PHE A 116 -16.97 -8.48 -1.80
C PHE A 116 -18.26 -7.69 -1.54
N GLY A 117 -19.27 -7.93 -2.39
CA GLY A 117 -20.52 -7.17 -2.31
C GLY A 117 -20.39 -5.75 -2.87
N ASN A 118 -21.50 -5.03 -2.83
CA ASN A 118 -21.58 -3.62 -3.28
C ASN A 118 -21.67 -2.64 -2.10
N ASP A 119 -21.63 -3.15 -0.87
CA ASP A 119 -21.75 -2.39 0.36
C ASP A 119 -20.47 -2.51 1.21
N ALA A 120 -20.47 -1.85 2.37
CA ALA A 120 -19.36 -1.88 3.32
C ALA A 120 -19.40 -3.09 4.27
N ASP A 121 -20.26 -4.08 4.00
CA ASP A 121 -20.46 -5.25 4.87
C ASP A 121 -19.15 -6.03 5.05
N TRP A 122 -18.35 -6.15 3.98
CA TRP A 122 -17.06 -6.83 4.04
C TRP A 122 -16.05 -6.21 5.05
N ASN A 123 -16.30 -4.99 5.54
CA ASN A 123 -15.34 -4.17 6.28
C ASN A 123 -15.87 -3.61 7.61
N HIS A 124 -16.67 -4.39 8.36
CA HIS A 124 -17.15 -3.99 9.70
C HIS A 124 -16.05 -3.54 10.67
N HIS A 125 -14.88 -4.19 10.59
CA HIS A 125 -13.70 -3.81 11.35
C HIS A 125 -12.57 -3.42 10.40
N ARG A 126 -12.42 -2.12 10.11
CA ARG A 126 -11.43 -1.63 9.13
C ARG A 126 -9.99 -2.08 9.40
N ASP A 127 -9.63 -2.21 10.67
CA ASP A 127 -8.26 -2.49 11.11
C ASP A 127 -8.08 -3.95 11.57
N ASP A 128 -9.04 -4.85 11.33
CA ASP A 128 -8.96 -6.25 11.76
C ASP A 128 -7.72 -6.99 11.21
N ALA A 129 -7.52 -6.99 9.89
CA ALA A 129 -6.41 -7.61 9.21
C ALA A 129 -5.11 -6.91 9.57
N ARG A 130 -5.12 -5.57 9.71
CA ARG A 130 -3.94 -4.80 10.15
C ARG A 130 -3.50 -5.25 11.53
N ASN A 131 -4.39 -5.17 12.52
CA ASN A 131 -4.10 -5.48 13.90
C ASN A 131 -3.71 -6.96 14.07
N LEU A 132 -4.36 -7.87 13.32
CA LEU A 132 -4.00 -9.28 13.29
C LEU A 132 -2.58 -9.49 12.75
N VAL A 133 -2.25 -8.91 11.59
CA VAL A 133 -0.90 -9.05 11.00
C VAL A 133 0.17 -8.41 11.88
N GLU A 134 -0.12 -7.24 12.47
CA GLU A 134 0.77 -6.56 13.42
C GLU A 134 1.01 -7.41 14.67
N HIS A 135 -0.02 -8.08 15.18
CA HIS A 135 0.13 -9.01 16.29
C HIS A 135 1.00 -10.23 15.89
N ILE A 136 0.69 -10.88 14.76
CA ILE A 136 1.40 -12.08 14.31
C ILE A 136 2.88 -11.77 14.06
N THR A 137 3.20 -10.64 13.42
CA THR A 137 4.60 -10.28 13.18
C THR A 137 5.38 -10.00 14.47
N GLY A 138 4.69 -9.69 15.58
CA GLY A 138 5.28 -9.61 16.92
C GLY A 138 5.67 -10.96 17.52
N LEU A 139 5.04 -12.06 17.11
CA LEU A 139 5.20 -13.37 17.74
C LEU A 139 6.61 -13.97 17.54
N PRO A 140 7.10 -14.81 18.49
CA PRO A 140 8.33 -15.57 18.31
C PRO A 140 8.24 -16.50 17.10
N LYS A 141 9.35 -16.65 16.36
CA LYS A 141 9.48 -17.50 15.16
C LYS A 141 8.68 -17.07 13.92
N TRP A 142 7.94 -15.96 13.98
CA TRP A 142 7.26 -15.40 12.82
C TRP A 142 8.13 -14.35 12.09
N PRO A 143 8.02 -14.25 10.76
CA PRO A 143 8.69 -13.21 10.00
C PRO A 143 8.32 -11.81 10.49
N LYS A 144 9.30 -10.91 10.45
CA LYS A 144 9.10 -9.48 10.75
C LYS A 144 8.61 -8.74 9.51
N LEU A 145 7.89 -7.65 9.73
CA LEU A 145 7.42 -6.73 8.68
C LEU A 145 6.47 -7.38 7.66
N MET A 146 5.67 -8.36 8.09
CA MET A 146 4.58 -8.89 7.26
C MET A 146 3.53 -7.79 7.00
N THR A 147 2.78 -7.93 5.90
CA THR A 147 1.73 -6.99 5.54
C THR A 147 0.41 -7.69 5.26
N TRP A 148 -0.65 -6.90 5.19
CA TRP A 148 -1.95 -7.28 4.67
C TRP A 148 -2.25 -6.41 3.45
N GLN A 149 -3.24 -6.82 2.66
CA GLN A 149 -3.81 -6.00 1.59
C GLN A 149 -5.29 -6.31 1.40
N VAL A 150 -6.02 -5.34 0.86
CA VAL A 150 -7.40 -5.53 0.38
C VAL A 150 -7.37 -6.00 -1.07
N VAL A 151 -8.10 -7.07 -1.36
CA VAL A 151 -8.28 -7.62 -2.71
C VAL A 151 -9.75 -7.53 -3.08
N ASP A 152 -10.07 -6.70 -4.08
CA ASP A 152 -11.41 -6.61 -4.66
C ASP A 152 -11.67 -7.81 -5.56
N ILE A 153 -12.65 -8.64 -5.18
CA ILE A 153 -12.99 -9.88 -5.89
C ILE A 153 -13.44 -9.59 -7.34
N ASN A 154 -14.04 -8.43 -7.60
CA ASN A 154 -14.52 -8.06 -8.93
C ASN A 154 -13.35 -7.77 -9.91
N ARG A 155 -12.15 -7.48 -9.38
CA ARG A 155 -10.93 -7.31 -10.18
C ARG A 155 -10.23 -8.63 -10.51
N LEU A 156 -10.64 -9.74 -9.89
CA LEU A 156 -10.02 -11.06 -10.10
C LEU A 156 -10.57 -11.71 -11.36
N GLN A 157 -10.09 -11.27 -12.52
CA GLN A 157 -10.48 -11.82 -13.82
C GLN A 157 -9.39 -12.68 -14.44
N GLY A 158 -9.80 -13.76 -15.11
CA GLY A 158 -8.91 -14.61 -15.90
C GLY A 158 -7.77 -15.27 -15.11
N THR A 159 -6.66 -15.54 -15.79
CA THR A 159 -5.48 -16.24 -15.22
C THR A 159 -4.66 -15.38 -14.26
N THR A 160 -4.87 -14.05 -14.26
CA THR A 160 -4.22 -13.12 -13.33
C THR A 160 -4.86 -13.12 -11.95
N GLY A 161 -6.17 -13.38 -11.85
CA GLY A 161 -6.90 -13.38 -10.57
C GLY A 161 -6.33 -14.38 -9.56
N VAL A 162 -5.99 -15.59 -9.98
CA VAL A 162 -5.34 -16.59 -9.10
C VAL A 162 -3.97 -16.09 -8.63
N ARG A 163 -3.18 -15.45 -9.51
CA ARG A 163 -1.88 -14.90 -9.13
C ARG A 163 -2.00 -13.77 -8.11
N ASP A 164 -3.03 -12.94 -8.23
CA ASP A 164 -3.29 -11.86 -7.29
C ASP A 164 -3.68 -12.41 -5.91
N LEU A 165 -4.47 -13.50 -5.85
CA LEU A 165 -4.77 -14.19 -4.60
C LEU A 165 -3.54 -14.88 -4.00
N LEU A 166 -2.68 -15.48 -4.82
CA LEU A 166 -1.46 -16.17 -4.36
C LEU A 166 -0.39 -15.25 -3.77
N GLN A 167 -0.55 -13.92 -3.86
CA GLN A 167 0.34 -12.98 -3.18
C GLN A 167 0.28 -13.12 -1.66
N GLY A 168 -0.89 -13.46 -1.11
CA GLY A 168 -1.11 -13.70 0.32
C GLY A 168 -1.37 -15.17 0.60
N SER A 169 -0.82 -15.69 1.70
CA SER A 169 -1.04 -17.10 2.09
C SER A 169 -2.41 -17.33 2.73
N VAL A 170 -3.00 -16.30 3.34
CA VAL A 170 -4.32 -16.36 3.99
C VAL A 170 -5.30 -15.47 3.24
N GLN A 171 -6.46 -16.03 2.87
CA GLN A 171 -7.60 -15.26 2.35
C GLN A 171 -8.59 -15.05 3.50
N MET A 172 -8.81 -13.80 3.88
CA MET A 172 -9.70 -13.41 4.96
C MET A 172 -11.00 -12.87 4.39
N MET A 173 -12.12 -13.49 4.77
CA MET A 173 -13.47 -12.99 4.54
C MET A 173 -14.03 -12.55 5.88
N SER A 174 -14.51 -11.32 5.94
CA SER A 174 -15.14 -10.71 7.10
C SER A 174 -16.38 -9.97 6.64
N GLY A 175 -17.36 -9.79 7.50
CA GLY A 175 -18.67 -9.22 7.18
C GLY A 175 -19.74 -9.97 7.96
N ARG A 176 -21.02 -9.70 7.71
CA ARG A 176 -22.11 -10.31 8.47
C ARG A 176 -22.00 -11.83 8.65
#